data_AF-I2JIP5-F1
#
_entry.id   AF-I2JIP5-F1
#
_cell.length_a   1.000
_cell.length_b   1.000
_cell.length_c   1.000
_cell.angle_alpha   90.00
_cell.angle_beta   90.00
_cell.angle_gamma   90.00
#
_symmetry.space_group_name_H-M   'P 1'
#
loop_
_entity.id
_entity.type
_entity.pdbx_description
1 polymer ?
#
loop_
_entity_poly.entity_id
_entity_poly.type
_entity_poly.pdbx_seq_one_letter_code
_entity_poly.pdbx_strand_id
1 'polypeptide(L)'
;MLKKTAILCLMAASAASQAEQFVHEPPIDVIQTGRYSHVKNAPLEDELNPLRVVVKTTFPRTITTVGQAMNLMLLRSGYRMAETSVLSPEAVALMRLPLPEVHRDIGPLRLDTALRSLAGNAYDLVVDPVNRRIAFELSSNIVRVQ
;
A
#
# COMPACT_ATOMS: atom_id res chain seq x y z
N MET A 1 63.75 -30.80 -58.79
CA MET A 1 63.49 -30.35 -57.39
C MET A 1 62.07 -29.85 -57.31
N LEU A 2 61.35 -30.39 -56.35
CA LEU A 2 59.91 -30.38 -56.18
C LEU A 2 59.43 -29.03 -55.62
N LYS A 3 58.34 -28.46 -56.15
CA LYS A 3 57.20 -27.96 -55.35
C LYS A 3 56.01 -27.56 -56.24
N LYS A 4 54.96 -28.36 -56.10
CA LYS A 4 53.56 -28.15 -56.54
C LYS A 4 52.90 -27.07 -55.67
N THR A 5 51.96 -26.31 -56.25
CA THR A 5 50.70 -25.81 -55.63
C THR A 5 50.04 -24.87 -56.66
N ALA A 6 49.01 -25.27 -57.42
CA ALA A 6 47.61 -25.55 -57.07
C ALA A 6 46.76 -24.27 -56.85
N ILE A 7 45.86 -24.05 -57.81
CA ILE A 7 44.75 -23.09 -57.91
C ILE A 7 43.75 -23.33 -56.77
N LEU A 8 43.19 -22.27 -56.13
CA LEU A 8 41.81 -22.33 -55.63
C LEU A 8 41.16 -20.94 -55.46
N CYS A 9 39.87 -20.93 -55.80
CA CYS A 9 38.89 -19.87 -55.92
C CYS A 9 38.48 -19.16 -54.60
N LEU A 10 38.12 -17.89 -54.77
CA LEU A 10 36.83 -17.26 -54.39
C LEU A 10 36.26 -17.57 -53.00
N MET A 11 36.30 -16.59 -52.09
CA MET A 11 35.25 -16.40 -51.08
C MET A 11 35.03 -14.91 -50.84
N ALA A 12 33.80 -14.47 -51.10
CA ALA A 12 33.28 -13.17 -50.72
C ALA A 12 33.28 -13.06 -49.19
N ALA A 13 33.96 -12.05 -48.65
CA ALA A 13 33.84 -11.71 -47.24
C ALA A 13 32.47 -11.06 -47.02
N SER A 14 31.50 -11.86 -46.62
CA SER A 14 30.20 -11.38 -46.14
C SER A 14 30.44 -10.44 -44.95
N ALA A 15 30.02 -9.18 -45.10
CA ALA A 15 29.88 -8.27 -43.97
C ALA A 15 28.82 -8.85 -43.02
N ALA A 16 29.28 -9.54 -41.97
CA ALA A 16 28.41 -9.95 -40.89
C ALA A 16 27.96 -8.69 -40.16
N SER A 17 26.73 -8.25 -40.45
CA SER A 17 25.98 -7.32 -39.62
C SER A 17 25.84 -7.97 -38.25
N GLN A 18 26.68 -7.53 -37.31
CA GLN A 18 26.45 -7.81 -35.90
C GLN A 18 25.25 -6.95 -35.50
N ALA A 19 24.06 -7.55 -35.56
CA ALA A 19 22.94 -7.07 -34.79
C ALA A 19 23.33 -7.24 -33.33
N GLU A 20 23.88 -6.18 -32.73
CA GLU A 20 24.02 -6.08 -31.28
C GLU A 20 22.61 -6.26 -30.71
N GLN A 21 22.32 -7.47 -30.25
CA GLN A 21 21.19 -7.70 -29.36
C GLN A 21 21.48 -6.87 -28.12
N PHE A 22 20.92 -5.67 -28.07
CA PHE A 22 20.79 -4.90 -26.86
C PHE A 22 20.00 -5.75 -25.87
N VAL A 23 20.72 -6.55 -25.08
CA VAL A 23 20.20 -7.12 -23.86
C VAL A 23 19.99 -5.91 -22.95
N HIS A 24 18.78 -5.38 -22.97
CA HIS A 24 18.35 -4.44 -21.95
C HIS A 24 18.33 -5.24 -20.65
N GLU A 25 19.43 -5.26 -19.91
CA GLU A 25 19.40 -5.73 -18.53
C GLU A 25 18.35 -4.87 -17.83
N PRO A 26 17.28 -5.49 -17.29
CA PRO A 26 16.32 -4.74 -16.53
C PRO A 26 17.07 -4.08 -15.37
N PRO A 27 16.70 -2.85 -14.98
CA PRO A 27 17.28 -2.23 -13.80
C PRO A 27 17.19 -3.21 -12.62
N ILE A 28 18.22 -3.22 -11.78
CA ILE A 28 18.49 -4.19 -10.69
C ILE A 28 17.26 -4.48 -9.79
N ASP A 29 16.32 -3.54 -9.72
CA ASP A 29 15.06 -3.60 -8.97
C ASP A 29 13.88 -4.19 -9.75
N VAL A 30 14.10 -4.83 -10.90
CA VAL A 30 13.03 -5.40 -11.73
C VAL A 30 13.42 -6.80 -12.16
N ILE A 31 12.67 -7.79 -11.69
CA ILE A 31 12.86 -9.20 -12.04
C ILE A 31 11.91 -9.55 -13.18
N GLN A 32 12.46 -10.05 -14.29
CA GLN A 32 11.66 -10.56 -15.40
C GLN A 32 11.06 -11.92 -15.02
N THR A 33 9.75 -11.97 -14.79
CA THR A 33 9.02 -13.20 -14.42
C THR A 33 8.52 -13.99 -15.64
N GLY A 34 8.72 -13.45 -16.85
CA GLY A 34 8.31 -14.06 -18.12
C GLY A 34 8.69 -13.21 -19.32
N ARG A 35 8.44 -13.69 -20.54
CA ARG A 35 8.93 -13.03 -21.77
C ARG A 35 8.47 -11.57 -21.93
N TYR A 36 7.33 -11.21 -21.34
CA TYR A 36 6.78 -9.85 -21.37
C TYR A 36 6.33 -9.35 -19.99
N SER A 37 6.69 -10.04 -18.91
CA SER A 37 6.23 -9.71 -17.56
C SER A 37 7.41 -9.42 -16.66
N HIS A 38 7.32 -8.29 -15.96
CA HIS A 38 8.31 -7.84 -15.01
C HIS A 38 7.63 -7.56 -13.68
N VAL A 39 8.30 -7.90 -12.58
CA VAL A 39 7.88 -7.57 -11.23
C VAL A 39 8.94 -6.67 -10.64
N LYS A 40 8.51 -5.54 -10.07
CA LYS A 40 9.41 -4.68 -9.29
C LYS A 40 9.80 -5.44 -8.03
N ASN A 41 11.09 -5.62 -7.81
CA ASN A 41 11.66 -6.21 -6.62
C ASN A 41 11.74 -5.18 -5.49
N ALA A 42 10.57 -4.66 -5.09
CA ALA A 42 10.42 -3.73 -3.98
C ALA A 42 9.19 -4.14 -3.17
N PRO A 43 9.19 -3.96 -1.84
CA PRO A 43 8.00 -4.20 -1.03
C PRO A 43 6.81 -3.39 -1.54
N LEU A 44 5.62 -3.98 -1.43
CA LEU A 44 4.36 -3.29 -1.71
C LEU A 44 4.14 -2.16 -0.70
N GLU A 45 3.35 -1.15 -1.08
CA GLU A 45 3.11 0.01 -0.19
C GLU A 45 2.42 -0.38 1.13
N ASP A 46 1.58 -1.41 1.11
CA ASP A 46 0.87 -1.94 2.27
C ASP A 46 1.75 -2.83 3.15
N GLU A 47 2.79 -3.46 2.59
CA GLU A 47 3.85 -4.14 3.35
C GLU A 47 4.69 -3.12 4.14
N LEU A 48 4.98 -1.97 3.55
CA LEU A 48 5.69 -0.87 4.22
C LEU A 48 4.81 -0.14 5.23
N ASN A 49 3.53 0.03 4.92
CA ASN A 49 2.57 0.69 5.79
C ASN A 49 1.27 -0.13 5.90
N PRO A 50 1.12 -0.92 6.99
CA PRO A 50 -0.06 -1.76 7.22
C PRO A 50 -1.40 -1.01 7.28
N LEU A 51 -1.40 0.32 7.44
CA LEU A 51 -2.62 1.13 7.36
C LEU A 51 -3.09 1.34 5.92
N ARG A 52 -2.27 1.02 4.91
CA ARG A 52 -2.66 1.10 3.49
C ARG A 52 -3.29 -0.18 2.96
N VAL A 53 -3.32 -1.26 3.75
CA VAL A 53 -3.92 -2.53 3.32
C VAL A 53 -5.39 -2.35 2.98
N VAL A 54 -5.85 -3.01 1.91
CA VAL A 54 -7.26 -3.02 1.52
C VAL A 54 -8.00 -3.99 2.44
N VAL A 55 -9.01 -3.47 3.15
CA VAL A 55 -9.84 -4.24 4.07
C VAL A 55 -11.29 -4.23 3.60
N LYS A 56 -12.02 -5.30 3.93
CA LYS A 56 -13.48 -5.37 3.85
C LYS A 56 -13.97 -5.91 5.18
N THR A 57 -14.81 -5.14 5.87
CA THR A 57 -15.23 -5.46 7.25
C THR A 57 -16.73 -5.29 7.41
N THR A 58 -17.37 -6.33 7.94
CA THR A 58 -18.77 -6.29 8.38
C THR A 58 -18.80 -6.31 9.90
N PHE A 59 -19.39 -5.29 10.52
CA PHE A 59 -19.45 -5.17 11.97
C PHE A 59 -20.65 -5.94 12.56
N PRO A 60 -20.43 -6.89 13.48
CA PRO A 60 -21.53 -7.58 14.15
C PRO A 60 -22.33 -6.59 15.02
N ARG A 61 -23.59 -6.95 15.32
CA ARG A 61 -24.52 -6.10 16.11
C ARG A 61 -24.02 -5.80 17.53
N THR A 62 -23.07 -6.60 18.04
CA THR A 62 -22.39 -6.37 19.33
C THR A 62 -21.52 -5.12 19.33
N ILE A 63 -21.08 -4.65 18.15
CA ILE A 63 -20.36 -3.38 17.99
C ILE A 63 -21.40 -2.28 17.86
N THR A 64 -21.45 -1.38 18.83
CA THR A 64 -22.44 -0.31 18.94
C THR A 64 -21.83 1.08 18.84
N THR A 65 -20.52 1.23 19.05
CA THR A 65 -19.84 2.54 18.99
C THR A 65 -18.77 2.62 17.91
N VAL A 66 -18.46 3.85 17.49
CA VAL A 66 -17.36 4.15 16.55
C VAL A 66 -16.03 3.64 17.10
N GLY A 67 -15.75 3.84 18.39
CA GLY A 67 -14.51 3.36 19.01
C GLY A 67 -14.38 1.84 18.99
N GLN A 68 -15.47 1.10 19.21
CA GLN A 68 -15.46 -0.36 19.10
C GLN A 68 -15.20 -0.81 17.65
N ALA A 69 -15.80 -0.14 16.67
CA ALA A 69 -15.59 -0.42 15.26
C ALA A 69 -14.13 -0.20 14.84
N MET A 70 -13.53 0.93 15.25
CA MET A 70 -12.12 1.23 14.99
C MET A 70 -11.19 0.17 15.61
N ASN A 71 -11.42 -0.20 16.87
CA ASN A 71 -10.65 -1.25 17.52
C ASN A 71 -10.74 -2.60 16.80
N LEU A 72 -11.93 -2.97 16.30
CA LEU A 72 -12.11 -4.20 15.53
C LEU A 72 -11.30 -4.16 14.23
N MET A 73 -11.36 -3.05 13.49
CA MET A 73 -10.61 -2.89 12.23
C MET A 73 -9.10 -2.97 12.42
N LEU A 74 -8.60 -2.49 13.55
CA LEU A 74 -7.18 -2.47 13.87
C LEU A 74 -6.62 -3.82 14.37
N LEU A 75 -7.48 -4.79 14.70
CA LEU A 75 -7.06 -6.05 15.34
C LEU A 75 -5.94 -6.76 14.57
N ARG A 76 -6.03 -6.78 13.23
CA ARG A 76 -5.10 -7.48 12.33
C ARG A 76 -4.05 -6.58 11.66
N SER A 77 -4.07 -5.27 11.89
CA SER A 77 -3.17 -4.32 11.22
C SER A 77 -1.82 -4.15 11.93
N GLY A 78 -1.71 -4.64 13.17
CA GLY A 78 -0.56 -4.37 14.04
C GLY A 78 -0.55 -2.95 14.62
N TYR A 79 -1.55 -2.11 14.32
CA TYR A 79 -1.78 -0.83 14.97
C TYR A 79 -2.84 -0.95 16.07
N ARG A 80 -2.84 -0.02 17.03
CA ARG A 80 -3.85 0.08 18.10
C ARG A 80 -4.29 1.53 18.27
N MET A 81 -5.46 1.75 18.88
CA MET A 81 -5.84 3.09 19.34
C MET A 81 -4.83 3.57 20.39
N ALA A 82 -4.55 4.87 20.43
CA ALA A 82 -3.82 5.48 21.53
C ALA A 82 -4.59 5.33 22.84
N GLU A 83 -3.86 5.35 23.97
CA GLU A 83 -4.46 5.24 25.29
C GLU A 83 -5.45 6.38 25.53
N THR A 84 -6.57 6.08 26.20
CA THR A 84 -7.58 7.09 26.50
C THR A 84 -7.04 8.25 27.34
N SER A 85 -5.97 8.04 28.11
CA SER A 85 -5.29 9.10 28.88
C SER A 85 -4.54 10.12 28.04
N VAL A 86 -4.20 9.79 26.79
CA VAL A 86 -3.44 10.66 25.87
C VAL A 86 -4.35 11.29 24.81
N LEU A 87 -5.53 10.71 24.58
CA LEU A 87 -6.49 11.22 23.62
C LEU A 87 -7.09 12.55 24.05
N SER A 88 -7.36 13.42 23.07
CA SER A 88 -8.10 14.66 23.29
C SER A 88 -9.55 14.37 23.75
N PRO A 89 -10.19 15.28 24.50
CA PRO A 89 -11.59 15.14 24.89
C PRO A 89 -12.52 14.89 23.69
N GLU A 90 -12.24 15.52 22.55
CA GLU A 90 -13.02 15.39 21.33
C GLU A 90 -12.84 14.04 20.65
N ALA A 91 -11.65 13.45 20.69
CA ALA A 91 -11.41 12.08 20.22
C ALA A 91 -12.12 11.06 21.12
N VAL A 92 -12.11 11.28 22.44
CA VAL A 92 -12.87 10.45 23.39
C VAL A 92 -14.37 10.55 23.12
N ALA A 93 -14.88 11.74 22.81
CA ALA A 93 -16.28 11.93 22.43
C ALA A 93 -16.63 11.19 21.13
N LEU A 94 -15.77 11.29 20.09
CA LEU A 94 -15.94 10.56 18.83
C LEU A 94 -16.08 9.04 19.06
N MET A 95 -15.20 8.46 19.87
CA MET A 95 -15.22 7.01 20.13
C MET A 95 -16.51 6.52 20.82
N ARG A 96 -17.21 7.42 21.52
CA ARG A 96 -18.48 7.13 22.22
C ARG A 96 -19.70 7.31 21.33
N LEU A 97 -19.56 7.92 20.15
CA LEU A 97 -20.67 8.07 19.22
C LEU A 97 -21.19 6.69 18.78
N PRO A 98 -22.52 6.56 18.58
CA PRO A 98 -23.09 5.32 18.05
C PRO A 98 -22.56 5.07 16.64
N LEU A 99 -22.30 3.80 16.32
CA LEU A 99 -21.92 3.40 14.97
C LEU A 99 -23.12 3.59 14.02
N PRO A 100 -23.03 4.46 13.00
CA PRO A 100 -24.11 4.63 12.03
C PRO A 100 -24.37 3.35 11.25
N GLU A 101 -25.63 3.09 10.91
CA GLU A 101 -26.00 1.87 10.17
C GLU A 101 -25.34 1.80 8.78
N VAL A 102 -25.09 2.94 8.14
CA VAL A 102 -24.38 3.01 6.84
C VAL A 102 -22.94 2.51 6.92
N HIS A 103 -22.33 2.52 8.12
CA HIS A 103 -20.96 2.05 8.36
C HIS A 103 -20.91 0.59 8.80
N ARG A 104 -22.03 -0.15 8.83
CA ARG A 104 -22.06 -1.57 9.21
C ARG A 104 -21.24 -2.44 8.27
N ASP A 105 -21.20 -2.08 7.00
CA ASP A 105 -20.44 -2.76 5.97
C ASP A 105 -19.45 -1.76 5.34
N ILE A 106 -18.18 -1.92 5.69
CA ILE A 106 -17.08 -1.17 5.09
C ILE A 106 -16.54 -2.03 3.94
N GLY A 107 -16.68 -1.50 2.72
CA GLY A 107 -16.26 -2.17 1.49
C GLY A 107 -14.74 -2.28 1.33
N PRO A 108 -14.27 -2.83 0.19
CA PRO A 108 -12.85 -2.90 -0.10
C PRO A 108 -12.28 -1.50 -0.31
N LEU A 109 -11.63 -0.97 0.72
CA LEU A 109 -10.83 0.25 0.67
C LEU A 109 -9.67 0.17 1.66
N ARG A 110 -8.74 1.12 1.56
CA ARG A 110 -7.58 1.18 2.44
C ARG A 110 -8.02 1.39 3.89
N LEU A 111 -7.34 0.71 4.83
CA LEU A 111 -7.66 0.78 6.25
C LEU A 111 -7.64 2.22 6.78
N ASP A 112 -6.66 3.04 6.39
CA ASP A 112 -6.59 4.44 6.78
C ASP A 112 -7.77 5.27 6.24
N THR A 113 -8.20 5.02 5.01
CA THR A 113 -9.40 5.66 4.45
C THR A 113 -10.67 5.24 5.19
N ALA A 114 -10.79 3.96 5.56
CA ALA A 114 -11.93 3.46 6.30
C ALA A 114 -12.00 4.03 7.72
N LEU A 115 -10.85 4.14 8.40
CA LEU A 115 -10.74 4.79 9.71
C LEU A 115 -11.16 6.27 9.64
N ARG A 116 -10.75 7.00 8.60
CA ARG A 116 -11.20 8.39 8.37
C ARG A 116 -12.70 8.47 8.08
N SER A 117 -13.27 7.52 7.33
CA SER A 117 -14.71 7.46 7.08
C SER A 117 -15.51 7.27 8.36
N LEU A 118 -15.02 6.44 9.30
CA LEU A 118 -15.65 6.24 10.61
C LEU A 118 -15.57 7.49 11.49
N ALA A 119 -14.47 8.24 11.40
CA ALA A 119 -14.27 9.47 12.16
C ALA A 119 -15.09 10.65 11.61
N GLY A 120 -15.27 10.70 10.28
CA GLY A 120 -15.90 11.79 9.57
C GLY A 120 -14.95 12.97 9.31
N ASN A 121 -15.39 13.91 8.49
CA ASN A 121 -14.56 15.03 8.00
C ASN A 121 -14.13 16.03 9.08
N ALA A 122 -14.72 15.95 10.27
CA ALA A 122 -14.36 16.81 11.40
C ALA A 122 -13.05 16.41 12.08
N TYR A 123 -12.49 15.24 11.73
CA TYR A 123 -11.34 14.65 12.39
C TYR A 123 -10.24 14.25 11.41
N ASP A 124 -9.00 14.55 11.77
CA ASP A 124 -7.81 14.11 11.07
C ASP A 124 -7.18 12.89 11.77
N LEU A 125 -6.73 11.91 10.97
CA LEU A 125 -6.07 10.70 11.45
C LEU A 125 -4.60 11.00 11.77
N VAL A 126 -4.23 10.88 13.04
CA VAL A 126 -2.86 11.00 13.53
C VAL A 126 -2.26 9.60 13.72
N VAL A 127 -1.07 9.38 13.18
CA VAL A 127 -0.39 8.09 13.23
C VAL A 127 0.95 8.25 13.93
N ASP A 128 1.15 7.45 14.98
CA ASP A 128 2.45 7.21 15.59
C ASP A 128 3.01 5.88 15.05
N PRO A 129 3.89 5.93 14.02
CA PRO A 129 4.45 4.72 13.44
C PRO A 129 5.46 4.02 14.36
N VAL A 130 6.04 4.73 15.35
CA VAL A 130 7.05 4.20 16.27
C VAL A 130 6.39 3.27 17.28
N ASN A 131 5.32 3.74 17.92
CA ASN A 131 4.57 2.96 18.90
C ASN A 131 3.41 2.15 18.27
N ARG A 132 3.23 2.26 16.94
CA ARG A 132 2.12 1.68 16.18
C ARG A 132 0.76 2.04 16.79
N ARG A 133 0.57 3.32 17.08
CA ARG A 133 -0.66 3.88 17.63
C ARG A 133 -1.31 4.82 16.63
N ILE A 134 -2.63 4.90 16.70
CA ILE A 134 -3.41 5.90 15.97
C ILE A 134 -4.30 6.70 16.92
N ALA A 135 -4.51 7.96 16.59
CA ALA A 135 -5.39 8.88 17.28
C ALA A 135 -6.15 9.74 16.27
N PHE A 136 -7.10 10.51 16.77
CA PHE A 136 -7.82 11.50 15.98
C PHE A 136 -7.71 12.87 16.63
N GLU A 137 -7.55 13.89 15.81
CA GLU A 137 -7.58 15.28 16.25
C GLU A 137 -8.64 16.04 15.47
N LEU A 138 -9.19 17.11 16.04
CA LEU A 138 -10.12 17.95 15.29
C LEU A 138 -9.40 18.58 14.10
N SER A 139 -10.06 18.54 12.94
CA SER A 139 -9.53 19.21 11.78
C SER A 139 -9.57 20.74 11.95
N SER A 140 -8.58 21.43 11.40
CA SER A 140 -8.53 22.89 11.43
C SER A 140 -9.62 23.56 10.58
N ASN A 141 -10.29 22.79 9.72
CA ASN A 141 -11.30 23.27 8.77
C ASN A 141 -12.75 22.96 9.21
N ILE A 142 -13.01 22.91 10.53
CA ILE A 142 -14.37 22.64 11.02
C ILE A 142 -15.15 23.93 11.31
N VAL A 143 -16.44 23.93 10.98
CA VAL A 143 -17.38 24.96 11.42
C VAL A 143 -18.16 24.41 12.62
N ARG A 144 -18.01 25.04 13.79
CA ARG A 144 -18.80 24.71 14.97
C ARG A 144 -20.16 25.40 14.89
N VAL A 145 -21.23 24.62 14.81
CA VAL A 145 -22.58 25.12 14.98
C VAL A 145 -22.84 25.20 16.49
N GLN A 146 -22.84 26.42 17.02
CA GLN A 146 -23.22 26.71 18.42
C GLN A 146 -24.72 26.94 18.53
#